data_AF-A0A377KBL0-F1
#
_entry.id   AF-A0A377KBL0-F1
#
_cell.length_a   1.000
_cell.length_b   1.000
_cell.length_c   1.000
_cell.angle_alpha   90.00
_cell.angle_beta   90.00
_cell.angle_gamma   90.00
#
_symmetry.space_group_name_H-M   'P 1'
#
loop_
_entity.id
_entity.type
_entity.pdbx_description
1 polymer ?
#
loop_
_entity_poly.entity_id
_entity_poly.type
_entity_poly.pdbx_seq_one_letter_code
_entity_poly.pdbx_strand_id
1 'polypeptide(L)' 'MEQKTLSAEPRRSFSNDFKLQMVKLALQPRDSVACIAREHDINDNLLFKWLRLWLIKGRISRRLPVTKLFWHWR' A
#
# COMPACT_ATOMS: atom_id res chain seq x y z
N MET A 1 25.97 1.87 -25.81
CA MET A 1 24.63 1.39 -25.39
C MET A 1 24.82 0.71 -24.04
N GLU A 2 24.63 1.45 -22.95
CA GLU A 2 24.96 0.96 -21.62
C GLU A 2 23.66 0.51 -20.92
N GLN A 3 23.43 -0.80 -20.93
CA GLN A 3 22.30 -1.42 -20.28
C GLN A 3 22.59 -1.45 -18.77
N LYS A 4 22.04 -0.46 -18.05
CA LYS A 4 21.97 -0.45 -16.58
C LYS A 4 21.36 -1.75 -16.10
N THR A 5 22.18 -2.56 -15.46
CA THR A 5 21.79 -3.75 -14.72
C THR A 5 20.75 -3.36 -13.68
N LEU A 6 19.50 -3.76 -13.92
CA LEU A 6 18.38 -3.58 -13.00
C LEU A 6 18.67 -4.41 -11.74
N SER A 7 19.34 -3.80 -10.76
CA SER A 7 19.46 -4.34 -9.42
C SER A 7 18.06 -4.65 -8.91
N ALA A 8 17.72 -5.93 -8.87
CA ALA A 8 16.47 -6.40 -8.32
C ALA A 8 16.58 -6.30 -6.80
N GLU A 9 16.49 -5.06 -6.28
CA GLU A 9 16.37 -4.82 -4.84
C GLU A 9 15.28 -5.77 -4.30
N PRO A 10 15.56 -6.54 -3.24
CA PRO A 10 14.57 -7.43 -2.65
C PRO A 10 13.34 -6.59 -2.31
N ARG A 11 12.22 -6.88 -2.99
CA ARG A 11 10.97 -6.12 -2.88
C ARG A 11 10.70 -5.80 -1.41
N ARG A 12 10.76 -4.51 -1.03
CA ARG A 12 10.56 -4.05 0.36
C ARG A 12 9.39 -4.82 0.98
N SER A 13 9.70 -5.74 1.88
CA SER A 13 8.71 -6.57 2.57
C SER A 13 8.38 -5.91 3.89
N PHE A 14 7.17 -5.38 4.00
CA PHE A 14 6.71 -4.78 5.25
C PHE A 14 6.18 -5.87 6.20
N SER A 15 6.54 -5.76 7.48
CA SER A 15 5.99 -6.57 8.57
C SER A 15 4.48 -6.36 8.71
N ASN A 16 3.75 -7.35 9.23
CA ASN A 16 2.31 -7.24 9.36
C ASN A 16 1.87 -6.14 10.33
N ASP A 17 2.59 -5.94 11.44
CA ASP A 17 2.35 -4.83 12.38
C ASP A 17 2.45 -3.47 11.71
N PHE A 18 3.49 -3.26 10.89
CA PHE A 18 3.65 -2.03 10.12
C PHE A 18 2.46 -1.81 9.17
N LYS A 19 2.03 -2.85 8.44
CA LYS A 19 0.85 -2.75 7.57
C LYS A 19 -0.41 -2.40 8.34
N LEU A 20 -0.61 -2.99 9.53
CA LEU A 20 -1.75 -2.71 10.38
C LEU A 20 -1.72 -1.26 10.89
N GLN A 21 -0.55 -0.75 11.27
CA GLN A 21 -0.39 0.65 11.68
C GLN A 21 -0.77 1.60 10.54
N MET A 22 -0.26 1.35 9.32
CA MET A 22 -0.59 2.18 8.16
C MET A 22 -2.09 2.12 7.82
N VAL A 23 -2.71 0.95 7.92
CA VAL A 23 -4.16 0.78 7.71
C VAL A 23 -4.96 1.53 8.77
N LYS A 24 -4.56 1.47 10.05
CA LYS A 24 -5.22 2.21 11.13
C LYS A 24 -5.13 3.72 10.93
N LEU A 25 -3.98 4.23 10.47
CA LEU A 25 -3.81 5.64 10.12
C LEU A 25 -4.71 6.02 8.95
N ALA A 26 -4.72 5.21 7.88
CA ALA A 26 -5.55 5.44 6.71
C ALA A 26 -7.07 5.27 6.96
N LEU A 27 -7.46 4.62 8.06
CA LEU A 27 -8.85 4.56 8.50
C LEU A 27 -9.31 5.86 9.17
N GLN A 28 -8.37 6.64 9.71
CA GLN A 28 -8.73 7.91 10.31
C GLN A 28 -9.07 8.90 9.19
N PRO A 29 -10.22 9.58 9.26
CA PRO A 29 -10.63 10.57 8.25
C PRO A 29 -9.80 11.85 8.29
N ARG A 30 -8.74 11.88 9.11
CA ARG A 30 -7.93 13.07 9.39
C ARG A 30 -6.96 13.38 8.26
N ASP A 31 -6.44 12.34 7.59
CA ASP A 31 -5.43 12.46 6.56
C ASP A 31 -5.75 11.57 5.34
N SER A 32 -5.53 12.12 4.15
CA SER A 32 -5.72 11.36 2.91
C SER A 32 -4.71 10.21 2.84
N VAL A 33 -5.14 9.06 2.30
CA VAL A 33 -4.30 7.88 2.09
C VAL A 33 -2.99 8.23 1.36
N ALA A 34 -3.05 9.12 0.38
CA ALA A 34 -1.87 9.60 -0.36
C ALA A 34 -0.92 10.47 0.48
N CYS A 35 -1.43 11.21 1.47
CA CYS A 35 -0.62 12.03 2.37
C CYS A 35 0.17 11.14 3.32
N ILE A 36 -0.52 10.20 3.99
CA ILE A 36 0.08 9.17 4.86
C ILE A 36 1.12 8.35 4.08
N ALA A 37 0.81 7.99 2.83
CA ALA A 37 1.73 7.23 2.00
C ALA A 37 3.04 7.99 1.72
N ARG A 38 2.94 9.28 1.39
CA ARG A 38 4.10 10.15 1.15
C ARG A 38 4.91 10.39 2.42
N GLU A 39 4.24 10.59 3.56
CA GLU A 39 4.89 10.82 4.85
C GLU A 39 5.73 9.61 5.29
N HIS A 40 5.25 8.40 4.98
CA HIS A 40 5.95 7.15 5.33
C HIS A 40 6.80 6.55 4.21
N ASP A 41 7.03 7.27 3.11
CA ASP A 41 7.76 6.77 1.92
C ASP A 41 7.25 5.41 1.42
N ILE A 42 5.93 5.22 1.46
CA ILE A 42 5.26 4.02 0.95
C ILE A 42 4.45 4.34 -0.29
N ASN A 43 4.36 3.35 -1.18
CA ASN A 43 3.54 3.47 -2.37
C ASN A 43 2.04 3.51 -1.98
N ASP A 44 1.32 4.55 -2.41
CA ASP A 44 -0.11 4.71 -2.11
C ASP A 44 -0.94 3.50 -2.57
N ASN A 45 -0.63 2.94 -3.74
CA ASN A 45 -1.30 1.76 -4.28
C ASN A 45 -1.04 0.51 -3.42
N LEU A 46 0.06 0.46 -2.68
CA LEU A 46 0.33 -0.60 -1.72
C LEU A 46 -0.52 -0.42 -0.45
N LEU A 47 -0.63 0.81 0.06
CA LEU A 47 -1.47 1.13 1.22
C LEU A 47 -2.95 0.87 0.93
N PHE A 48 -3.44 1.26 -0.25
CA PHE A 48 -4.80 0.97 -0.70
C PHE A 48 -5.10 -0.53 -0.74
N LYS A 49 -4.14 -1.37 -1.17
CA LYS A 49 -4.32 -2.83 -1.12
C LYS A 49 -4.48 -3.34 0.30
N TRP A 50 -3.67 -2.83 1.23
CA TRP A 50 -3.76 -3.26 2.63
C TRP A 50 -5.07 -2.81 3.28
N LEU A 51 -5.48 -1.56 3.01
CA LEU A 51 -6.74 -1.00 3.49
C LEU A 51 -7.93 -1.82 2.99
N ARG A 52 -7.95 -2.14 1.69
CA ARG A 52 -9.00 -2.97 1.08
C ARG A 52 -9.02 -4.39 1.64
N LEU A 53 -7.84 -5.01 1.83
CA LEU A 53 -7.75 -6.35 2.43
C LEU A 53 -8.30 -6.36 3.87
N TRP A 54 -8.01 -5.31 4.64
CA TRP A 54 -8.50 -5.16 5.99
C TRP A 54 -10.02 -4.97 6.03
N LEU A 55 -10.59 -4.12 5.17
CA LEU A 55 -12.05 -3.89 5.08
C LEU A 55 -12.83 -5.11 4.58
N ILE A 56 -12.30 -5.87 3.62
CA ILE A 56 -13.02 -7.02 3.03
C ILE A 56 -12.85 -8.30 3.87
N LYS A 57 -11.64 -8.54 4.40
CA LYS A 57 -11.27 -9.85 4.96
C LYS A 57 -11.03 -9.82 6.47
N GLY A 58 -11.05 -8.63 7.09
CA GLY A 58 -10.71 -8.42 8.50
C GLY A 58 -9.25 -8.71 8.85
N ARG A 59 -8.41 -9.07 7.87
CA ARG A 59 -6.99 -9.46 8.06
C ARG A 59 -6.16 -9.13 6.81
N ILE A 60 -4.94 -8.65 7.03
CA ILE A 60 -3.98 -8.40 5.96
C ILE A 60 -3.25 -9.71 5.62
N SER A 61 -3.86 -10.56 4.80
CA SER A 61 -3.25 -11.82 4.31
C SER A 61 -3.26 -11.92 2.78
N ARG A 62 -2.24 -12.58 2.25
CA ARG A 62 -1.58 -12.35 0.95
C ARG A 62 -2.43 -12.59 -0.31
N ARG A 63 -2.15 -11.71 -1.31
CA ARG A 63 -2.41 -11.75 -2.77
C ARG A 63 -3.85 -11.50 -3.25
N LEU A 64 -4.04 -10.32 -3.86
CA LEU A 64 -5.09 -10.04 -4.85
C LEU A 64 -4.48 -9.25 -6.02
N PRO A 65 -4.99 -9.44 -7.25
CA PRO A 65 -4.51 -8.71 -8.43
C PRO A 65 -4.86 -7.22 -8.30
N VAL A 66 -3.90 -6.37 -8.65
CA VAL A 66 -4.12 -4.92 -8.69
C VAL A 66 -4.83 -4.59 -9.98
N THR A 67 -6.16 -4.50 -9.94
CA THR A 67 -6.92 -4.07 -11.11
C THR A 67 -7.76 -2.84 -10.77
N LYS A 68 -7.36 -1.73 -11.40
CA LYS A 68 -8.20 -0.66 -11.96
C LYS A 68 -9.39 -0.20 -11.11
N LEU A 69 -9.18 0.25 -9.87
CA LEU A 69 -10.25 0.89 -9.08
C LEU A 69 -9.92 2.31 -8.60
N PHE A 70 -8.86 2.92 -9.12
CA PHE A 70 -8.43 4.26 -8.72
C PHE A 70 -9.18 5.41 -9.42
N TRP A 71 -10.07 5.13 -10.38
CA TRP A 71 -10.76 6.18 -11.16
C TRP A 71 -12.13 6.60 -10.65
N HIS A 72 -12.68 5.96 -9.61
CA HIS A 72 -14.05 6.22 -9.14
C HIS A 72 -14.15 6.77 -7.71
N TRP A 73 -13.07 7.37 -7.20
CA TRP A 73 -13.09 8.10 -5.93
C TRP A 73 -12.33 9.43 -6.09
N ARG A 74 -12.84 10.25 -7.01
CA ARG A 74 -12.70 11.70 -6.96
C ARG A 74 -14.02 12.27 -6.45
#